data_AF-A0A819L3S4-F1
#
_entry.id   AF-A0A819L3S4-F1
#
_cell.length_a   1.000
_cell.length_b   1.000
_cell.length_c   1.000
_cell.angle_alpha   90.00
_cell.angle_beta   90.00
_cell.angle_gamma   90.00
#
_symmetry.space_group_name_H-M   'P 1'
#
loop_
_entity.id
_entity.type
_entity.pdbx_description
1 polymer ?
#
loop_
_entity_poly.entity_id
_entity_poly.type
_entity_poly.pdbx_seq_one_letter_code
_entity_poly.pdbx_strand_id
1 'polypeptide(L)'
;MFSLPRYFRWIVPFFLSIMSTPRREDDIDALASDHIGIRHIITLTEEEPLPEEWFFNKTISHTHLPIENYRAPTIEQVDLFFRLINDSTKTPLLIHCGGGKGRAGTMLACYLAVYGFQSPSAQEWTQPFMSAGEAIDKLRQLRPGSIETEEQERFIHTFVSTVWKRQSPLPPLPAEPEGIPLEIEGQLDGNIDLVMLCGLPGSGKSYIAQEMLVRDDRWTVVSQDEARSRDTCEREIGRPGKYSKAILDRCNPDREDRKQWLALAQWARKPICVYFDYDSELCVSRAQQRSDHPTLIPGQRVRNAIQSMQRQMERPRLDEGFVAICIIRSFYAVNQLIKRLTPVNILKFLRTGHLMNLGAATPDDFVVSFRQTTEAPYVVITEKVDGANMGFSLSADRELTVQNRSHYVTSTTHAQFRPLYTWIETHREGLYSVLDRDNSFPERYILYGEWVVAQHSIPYTRLPDRFLAFDLYDRRTQTWADRITLERLLEGTNISLVHIMYQGPRPTDNVLKDMVHRPSQFYDGPVEGIYVKEEQNGQVINRGKIVRSDFTAGITEHWDKAPMRKNGFVMDNDDVE
;
A
#
# COMPACT_ATOMS: atom_id res chain seq x y z
N MET A 1 -27.82 -8.89 -19.51
CA MET A 1 -27.87 -7.54 -20.11
C MET A 1 -27.94 -6.56 -18.95
N PHE A 2 -26.83 -5.88 -18.64
CA PHE A 2 -26.76 -4.98 -17.48
C PHE A 2 -27.63 -3.75 -17.74
N SER A 3 -28.47 -3.38 -16.77
CA SER A 3 -29.29 -2.18 -16.85
C SER A 3 -28.52 -1.03 -16.20
N LEU A 4 -27.98 -0.12 -17.00
CA LEU A 4 -27.31 1.06 -16.44
C LEU A 4 -28.28 1.90 -15.59
N PRO A 5 -27.82 2.51 -14.48
CA PRO A 5 -28.70 3.31 -13.66
C PRO A 5 -29.18 4.57 -14.39
N ARG A 6 -30.26 5.17 -13.85
CA ARG A 6 -31.02 6.19 -14.56
C ARG A 6 -30.13 7.37 -14.96
N TYR A 7 -30.36 7.83 -16.19
CA TYR A 7 -29.74 9.03 -16.75
C TYR A 7 -28.22 8.99 -16.91
N PHE A 8 -27.62 7.81 -17.08
CA PHE A 8 -26.24 7.70 -17.53
C PHE A 8 -26.02 8.40 -18.87
N ARG A 9 -24.94 9.18 -18.98
CA ARG A 9 -24.51 9.81 -20.23
C ARG A 9 -23.01 10.13 -20.20
N TRP A 10 -22.33 9.85 -21.31
CA TRP A 10 -21.02 10.40 -21.61
C TRP A 10 -21.13 11.89 -21.97
N ILE A 11 -20.33 12.72 -21.32
CA ILE A 11 -20.19 14.15 -21.63
C ILE A 11 -18.97 14.36 -22.51
N VAL A 12 -17.86 13.73 -22.14
CA VAL A 12 -16.73 13.50 -23.03
C VAL A 12 -16.68 11.99 -23.29
N PRO A 13 -16.87 11.54 -24.55
CA PRO A 13 -16.93 10.11 -24.87
C PRO A 13 -15.76 9.33 -24.27
N PHE A 14 -16.07 8.25 -23.56
CA PHE A 14 -15.09 7.35 -22.93
C PHE A 14 -14.11 8.04 -21.95
N PHE A 15 -14.47 9.21 -21.41
CA PHE A 15 -13.59 9.97 -20.52
C PHE A 15 -14.31 10.52 -19.29
N LEU A 16 -15.39 11.28 -19.48
CA LEU A 16 -16.17 11.87 -18.40
C LEU A 16 -17.65 11.60 -18.59
N SER A 17 -18.30 11.03 -17.59
CA SER A 17 -19.71 10.67 -17.60
C SER A 17 -20.45 11.20 -16.37
N ILE A 18 -21.78 11.30 -16.49
CA ILE A 18 -22.68 11.75 -15.42
C ILE A 18 -23.91 10.84 -15.32
N MET A 19 -24.41 10.62 -14.10
CA MET A 19 -25.63 9.85 -13.86
C MET A 19 -26.33 10.20 -12.54
N SER A 20 -27.48 9.55 -12.29
CA SER A 20 -28.11 9.54 -10.96
C SER A 20 -27.46 8.49 -10.04
N THR A 21 -27.68 8.61 -8.73
CA THR A 21 -27.03 7.75 -7.72
C THR A 21 -27.21 6.24 -8.00
N PRO A 22 -26.09 5.47 -8.04
CA PRO A 22 -26.13 4.00 -8.01
C PRO A 22 -26.95 3.48 -6.83
N ARG A 23 -27.70 2.40 -7.01
CA ARG A 23 -28.65 1.89 -6.00
C ARG A 23 -28.25 0.55 -5.40
N ARG A 24 -27.31 -0.16 -6.02
CA ARG A 24 -26.81 -1.47 -5.57
C ARG A 24 -25.38 -1.70 -6.08
N GLU A 25 -24.70 -2.69 -5.49
CA GLU A 25 -23.35 -3.09 -5.87
C GLU A 25 -23.24 -3.51 -7.35
N ASP A 26 -24.24 -4.24 -7.89
CA ASP A 26 -24.26 -4.63 -9.32
C ASP A 26 -24.17 -3.43 -10.29
N ASP A 27 -24.62 -2.24 -9.85
CA ASP A 27 -24.49 -1.03 -10.67
C ASP A 27 -23.01 -0.61 -10.78
N ILE A 28 -22.23 -0.80 -9.73
CA ILE A 28 -20.78 -0.54 -9.68
C ILE A 28 -20.05 -1.54 -10.57
N ASP A 29 -20.42 -2.82 -10.52
CA ASP A 29 -19.86 -3.87 -11.37
C ASP A 29 -20.11 -3.59 -12.86
N ALA A 30 -21.34 -3.16 -13.20
CA ALA A 30 -21.67 -2.79 -14.56
C ALA A 30 -20.83 -1.61 -15.06
N LEU A 31 -20.62 -0.59 -14.22
CA LEU A 31 -19.80 0.58 -14.54
C LEU A 31 -18.31 0.21 -14.71
N ALA A 32 -17.80 -0.71 -13.89
CA ALA A 32 -16.42 -1.18 -13.94
C ALA A 32 -16.15 -2.17 -15.09
N SER A 33 -17.19 -2.78 -15.65
CA SER A 33 -17.05 -3.78 -16.72
C SER A 33 -16.27 -3.26 -17.93
N ASP A 34 -15.59 -4.17 -18.65
CA ASP A 34 -14.79 -3.85 -19.85
C ASP A 34 -15.57 -3.11 -20.95
N HIS A 35 -16.91 -3.17 -20.91
CA HIS A 35 -17.77 -2.49 -21.87
C HIS A 35 -17.95 -0.99 -21.59
N ILE A 36 -17.85 -0.57 -20.32
CA ILE A 36 -18.04 0.83 -19.90
C ILE A 36 -16.71 1.42 -19.42
N GLY A 37 -15.98 0.66 -18.60
CA GLY A 37 -14.62 0.96 -18.20
C GLY A 37 -14.47 2.14 -17.24
N ILE A 38 -15.48 2.47 -16.42
CA ILE A 38 -15.33 3.51 -15.39
C ILE A 38 -14.29 3.04 -14.37
N ARG A 39 -13.29 3.89 -14.10
CA ARG A 39 -12.23 3.62 -13.11
C ARG A 39 -12.43 4.37 -11.80
N HIS A 40 -13.18 5.46 -11.83
CA HIS A 40 -13.44 6.25 -10.63
C HIS A 40 -14.82 6.89 -10.59
N ILE A 41 -15.45 6.88 -9.41
CA ILE A 41 -16.75 7.50 -9.14
C ILE A 41 -16.59 8.66 -8.15
N ILE A 42 -17.17 9.82 -8.46
CA ILE A 42 -17.32 10.93 -7.52
C ILE A 42 -18.76 10.95 -6.99
N THR A 43 -18.89 10.73 -5.69
CA THR A 43 -20.17 10.74 -4.96
C THR A 43 -20.38 12.10 -4.32
N LEU A 44 -21.40 12.84 -4.78
CA LEU A 44 -21.68 14.19 -4.26
C LEU A 44 -22.77 14.25 -3.18
N THR A 45 -23.43 13.13 -2.90
CA THR A 45 -24.56 13.05 -1.95
C THR A 45 -24.06 13.08 -0.52
N GLU A 46 -24.32 14.15 0.22
CA GLU A 46 -24.02 14.23 1.67
C GLU A 46 -24.93 13.28 2.47
N GLU A 47 -26.19 13.21 2.06
CA GLU A 47 -27.26 12.48 2.76
C GLU A 47 -27.19 10.95 2.59
N GLU A 48 -26.70 10.49 1.45
CA GLU A 48 -26.68 9.07 1.05
C GLU A 48 -25.34 8.78 0.35
N PRO A 49 -24.23 8.60 1.09
CA PRO A 49 -22.96 8.14 0.50
C PRO A 49 -23.09 6.69 0.00
N LEU A 50 -22.25 6.32 -0.96
CA LEU A 50 -22.16 4.93 -1.41
C LEU A 50 -21.45 4.07 -0.35
N PRO A 51 -21.88 2.82 -0.10
CA PRO A 51 -21.18 1.93 0.81
C PRO A 51 -19.76 1.62 0.32
N GLU A 52 -18.78 1.73 1.22
CA GLU A 52 -17.37 1.42 0.92
C GLU A 52 -17.19 -0.04 0.47
N GLU A 53 -17.99 -0.96 1.03
CA GLU A 53 -17.93 -2.38 0.68
C GLU A 53 -18.17 -2.68 -0.80
N TRP A 54 -18.91 -1.81 -1.52
CA TRP A 54 -19.18 -2.00 -2.94
C TRP A 54 -17.91 -1.91 -3.80
N PHE A 55 -16.83 -1.33 -3.28
CA PHE A 55 -15.56 -1.13 -3.99
C PHE A 55 -14.47 -2.13 -3.59
N PHE A 56 -14.72 -3.02 -2.62
CA PHE A 56 -13.72 -3.99 -2.18
C PHE A 56 -13.39 -5.01 -3.28
N ASN A 57 -12.10 -5.29 -3.45
CA ASN A 57 -11.53 -6.18 -4.47
C ASN A 57 -11.90 -5.81 -5.92
N LYS A 58 -12.22 -4.54 -6.19
CA LYS A 58 -12.50 -4.03 -7.53
C LYS A 58 -11.42 -3.03 -7.97
N THR A 59 -11.25 -2.89 -9.28
CA THR A 59 -10.34 -1.91 -9.89
C THR A 59 -10.92 -0.49 -9.87
N ILE A 60 -12.26 -0.39 -9.87
CA ILE A 60 -12.98 0.86 -9.72
C ILE A 60 -12.86 1.37 -8.27
N SER A 61 -12.64 2.67 -8.12
CA SER A 61 -12.58 3.34 -6.81
C SER A 61 -13.61 4.47 -6.75
N HIS A 62 -13.84 5.03 -5.56
CA HIS A 62 -14.68 6.23 -5.43
C HIS A 62 -14.08 7.28 -4.50
N THR A 63 -14.57 8.50 -4.64
CA THR A 63 -14.29 9.63 -3.75
C THR A 63 -15.63 10.28 -3.34
N HIS A 64 -15.87 10.36 -2.04
CA HIS A 64 -17.01 11.09 -1.49
C HIS A 64 -16.67 12.58 -1.31
N LEU A 65 -17.41 13.45 -2.00
CA LEU A 65 -17.33 14.91 -1.86
C LEU A 65 -18.71 15.44 -1.46
N PRO A 66 -19.06 15.38 -0.16
CA PRO A 66 -20.42 15.67 0.30
C PRO A 66 -20.82 17.11 -0.01
N ILE A 67 -21.95 17.28 -0.71
CA ILE A 67 -22.58 18.57 -0.95
C ILE A 67 -24.05 18.45 -0.54
N GLU A 68 -24.52 19.34 0.33
CA GLU A 68 -25.91 19.41 0.77
C GLU A 68 -26.85 19.52 -0.44
N ASN A 69 -28.03 18.89 -0.34
CA ASN A 69 -29.00 18.94 -1.43
C ASN A 69 -29.38 20.40 -1.80
N TYR A 70 -29.51 20.68 -3.10
CA TYR A 70 -29.77 22.01 -3.68
C TYR A 70 -28.69 23.10 -3.48
N ARG A 71 -27.59 22.81 -2.77
CA ARG A 71 -26.45 23.72 -2.63
C ARG A 71 -25.47 23.66 -3.79
N ALA A 72 -24.59 24.65 -3.86
CA ALA A 72 -23.40 24.63 -4.71
C ALA A 72 -22.21 23.97 -3.98
N PRO A 73 -21.25 23.37 -4.73
CA PRO A 73 -19.98 22.96 -4.14
C PRO A 73 -19.13 24.16 -3.68
N THR A 74 -18.07 23.89 -2.93
CA THR A 74 -16.99 24.87 -2.69
C THR A 74 -15.99 24.90 -3.86
N ILE A 75 -15.19 25.97 -3.95
CA ILE A 75 -14.09 26.03 -4.94
C ILE A 75 -13.12 24.87 -4.72
N GLU A 76 -12.79 24.56 -3.47
CA GLU A 76 -11.87 23.48 -3.13
C GLU A 76 -12.40 22.09 -3.50
N GLN A 77 -13.73 21.86 -3.41
CA GLN A 77 -14.34 20.62 -3.90
C GLN A 77 -14.26 20.49 -5.43
N VAL A 78 -14.45 21.59 -6.18
CA VAL A 78 -14.25 21.59 -7.64
C VAL A 78 -12.79 21.39 -7.99
N ASP A 79 -11.86 22.04 -7.27
CA ASP A 79 -10.42 21.84 -7.46
C ASP A 79 -10.02 20.37 -7.22
N LEU A 80 -10.63 19.68 -6.25
CA LEU A 80 -10.38 18.26 -6.03
C LEU A 80 -10.95 17.38 -7.15
N PHE A 81 -12.15 17.68 -7.66
CA PHE A 81 -12.66 17.06 -8.89
C PHE A 81 -11.70 17.27 -10.08
N PHE A 82 -11.17 18.48 -10.25
CA PHE A 82 -10.20 18.78 -11.31
C PHE A 82 -8.89 18.00 -11.13
N ARG A 83 -8.41 17.78 -9.90
CA ARG A 83 -7.25 16.90 -9.69
C ARG A 83 -7.55 15.45 -10.09
N LEU A 84 -8.71 14.92 -9.68
CA LEU A 84 -9.12 13.55 -9.99
C LEU A 84 -9.29 13.32 -11.50
N ILE A 85 -9.87 14.26 -12.24
CA ILE A 85 -10.05 14.11 -13.70
C ILE A 85 -8.74 14.28 -14.49
N ASN A 86 -7.72 14.91 -13.90
CA ASN A 86 -6.39 15.02 -14.48
C ASN A 86 -5.50 13.79 -14.17
N ASP A 87 -5.91 12.92 -13.25
CA ASP A 87 -5.22 11.66 -12.96
C ASP A 87 -5.68 10.56 -13.93
N SER A 88 -4.77 10.14 -14.82
CA SER A 88 -5.06 9.12 -15.84
C SER A 88 -5.46 7.76 -15.27
N THR A 89 -5.07 7.47 -14.02
CA THR A 89 -5.46 6.23 -13.32
C THR A 89 -6.93 6.26 -12.89
N LYS A 90 -7.53 7.46 -12.76
CA LYS A 90 -8.93 7.67 -12.34
C LYS A 90 -9.90 7.85 -13.50
N THR A 91 -9.39 8.06 -14.71
CA THR A 91 -10.20 8.19 -15.93
C THR A 91 -10.31 6.85 -16.67
N PRO A 92 -11.47 6.47 -17.25
CA PRO A 92 -12.72 7.22 -17.36
C PRO A 92 -13.44 7.44 -16.01
N LEU A 93 -13.89 8.67 -15.78
CA LEU A 93 -14.47 9.12 -14.51
C LEU A 93 -15.99 9.31 -14.63
N LEU A 94 -16.70 8.97 -13.56
CA LEU A 94 -18.13 9.18 -13.41
C LEU A 94 -18.41 10.14 -12.26
N ILE A 95 -19.31 11.11 -12.46
CA ILE A 95 -19.83 11.95 -11.39
C ILE A 95 -21.33 11.72 -11.18
N HIS A 96 -21.77 11.63 -9.92
CA HIS A 96 -23.20 11.53 -9.61
C HIS A 96 -23.63 12.40 -8.43
N CYS A 97 -24.92 12.66 -8.38
CA CYS A 97 -25.65 13.09 -7.19
C CYS A 97 -27.01 12.39 -7.18
N GLY A 98 -27.93 12.74 -6.28
CA GLY A 98 -29.25 12.09 -6.20
C GLY A 98 -29.95 11.91 -7.56
N GLY A 99 -30.14 13.00 -8.31
CA GLY A 99 -30.72 12.98 -9.66
C GLY A 99 -29.72 13.15 -10.82
N GLY A 100 -28.45 13.41 -10.52
CA GLY A 100 -27.44 13.77 -11.52
C GLY A 100 -27.70 15.10 -12.25
N LYS A 101 -28.35 16.08 -11.60
CA LYS A 101 -28.79 17.34 -12.25
C LYS A 101 -28.23 18.61 -11.60
N GLY A 102 -28.50 18.84 -10.31
CA GLY A 102 -27.98 20.00 -9.56
C GLY A 102 -26.48 19.88 -9.30
N ARG A 103 -26.09 19.34 -8.15
CA ARG A 103 -24.69 19.19 -7.70
C ARG A 103 -23.73 18.67 -8.78
N ALA A 104 -24.10 17.55 -9.42
CA ALA A 104 -23.30 16.94 -10.47
C ALA A 104 -23.27 17.79 -11.76
N GLY A 105 -24.38 18.45 -12.10
CA GLY A 105 -24.41 19.38 -13.23
C GLY A 105 -23.58 20.64 -12.98
N THR A 106 -23.53 21.14 -11.74
CA THR A 106 -22.69 22.28 -11.36
C THR A 106 -21.21 21.96 -11.55
N MET A 107 -20.73 20.81 -11.05
CA MET A 107 -19.36 20.33 -11.27
C MET A 107 -19.04 20.18 -12.76
N LEU A 108 -19.99 19.65 -13.54
CA LEU A 108 -19.82 19.46 -14.97
C LEU A 108 -19.80 20.78 -15.74
N ALA A 109 -20.59 21.77 -15.36
CA ALA A 109 -20.55 23.10 -15.97
C ALA A 109 -19.20 23.79 -15.71
N CYS A 110 -18.61 23.62 -14.51
CA CYS A 110 -17.25 24.04 -14.22
C CYS A 110 -16.23 23.37 -15.15
N TYR A 111 -16.35 22.05 -15.38
CA TYR A 111 -15.51 21.32 -16.34
C TYR A 111 -15.65 21.89 -17.76
N LEU A 112 -16.88 22.02 -18.27
CA LEU A 112 -17.15 22.50 -19.63
C LEU A 112 -16.64 23.94 -19.82
N ALA A 113 -16.74 24.79 -18.81
CA ALA A 113 -16.21 26.15 -18.89
C ALA A 113 -14.69 26.15 -19.09
N VAL A 114 -13.97 25.23 -18.45
CA VAL A 114 -12.51 25.18 -18.51
C VAL A 114 -11.99 24.41 -19.73
N TYR A 115 -12.50 23.21 -19.99
CA TYR A 115 -11.98 22.27 -21.01
C TYR A 115 -12.92 22.04 -22.20
N GLY A 116 -14.13 22.61 -22.18
CA GLY A 116 -15.15 22.28 -23.18
C GLY A 116 -15.46 20.79 -23.21
N PHE A 117 -15.59 20.21 -24.40
CA PHE A 117 -15.87 18.78 -24.61
C PHE A 117 -14.59 17.96 -24.89
N GLN A 118 -13.43 18.45 -24.44
CA GLN A 118 -12.13 17.82 -24.64
C GLN A 118 -11.59 17.26 -23.32
N SER A 119 -10.62 16.35 -23.37
CA SER A 119 -9.87 15.91 -22.19
C SER A 119 -8.80 16.96 -21.82
N PRO A 120 -8.37 17.05 -20.54
CA PRO A 120 -7.35 18.01 -20.13
C PRO A 120 -6.01 17.86 -20.88
N SER A 121 -5.65 16.63 -21.27
CA SER A 121 -4.42 16.33 -22.02
C SER A 121 -4.44 16.83 -23.47
N ALA A 122 -5.59 17.19 -24.01
CA ALA A 122 -5.74 17.56 -25.41
C ALA A 122 -5.44 19.04 -25.70
N GLN A 123 -5.20 19.86 -24.66
CA GLN A 123 -5.11 21.31 -24.80
C GLN A 123 -3.98 21.90 -23.94
N GLU A 124 -3.13 22.73 -24.56
CA GLU A 124 -2.29 23.68 -23.80
C GLU A 124 -3.20 24.73 -23.17
N TRP A 125 -3.29 24.73 -21.85
CA TRP A 125 -4.21 25.61 -21.15
C TRP A 125 -3.69 27.06 -21.14
N THR A 126 -4.48 27.99 -21.65
CA THR A 126 -4.20 29.43 -21.64
C THR A 126 -5.30 30.23 -20.95
N GLN A 127 -6.55 29.83 -21.16
CA GLN A 127 -7.74 30.44 -20.58
C GLN A 127 -8.90 29.42 -20.59
N PRO A 128 -9.99 29.66 -19.84
CA PRO A 128 -11.20 28.86 -19.96
C PRO A 128 -11.73 28.81 -21.40
N PHE A 129 -12.13 27.61 -21.84
CA PHE A 129 -12.65 27.38 -23.18
C PHE A 129 -13.93 28.19 -23.50
N MET A 130 -14.78 28.43 -22.49
CA MET A 130 -16.01 29.23 -22.65
C MET A 130 -16.37 29.96 -21.36
N SER A 131 -17.27 30.93 -21.48
CA SER A 131 -17.83 31.63 -20.32
C SER A 131 -18.72 30.71 -19.48
N ALA A 132 -18.97 31.10 -18.22
CA ALA A 132 -19.88 30.39 -17.32
C ALA A 132 -21.28 30.24 -17.93
N GLY A 133 -21.83 31.30 -18.54
CA GLY A 133 -23.15 31.27 -19.17
C GLY A 133 -23.23 30.28 -20.32
N GLU A 134 -22.23 30.28 -21.22
CA GLU A 134 -22.17 29.33 -22.34
C GLU A 134 -22.07 27.87 -21.87
N ALA A 135 -21.30 27.61 -20.80
CA ALA A 135 -21.21 26.29 -20.20
C ALA A 135 -22.56 25.82 -19.62
N ILE A 136 -23.26 26.71 -18.92
CA ILE A 136 -24.60 26.44 -18.38
C ILE A 136 -25.58 26.12 -19.52
N ASP A 137 -25.61 26.94 -20.57
CA ASP A 137 -26.52 26.78 -21.69
C ASP A 137 -26.27 25.48 -22.46
N LYS A 138 -25.00 25.19 -22.79
CA LYS A 138 -24.63 23.93 -23.47
C LYS A 138 -24.97 22.71 -22.63
N LEU A 139 -24.74 22.77 -21.32
CA LEU A 139 -25.10 21.66 -20.43
C LEU A 139 -26.62 21.46 -20.39
N ARG A 140 -27.41 22.52 -20.32
CA ARG A 140 -28.88 22.45 -20.32
C ARG A 140 -29.43 21.94 -21.66
N GLN A 141 -28.81 22.29 -22.78
CA GLN A 141 -29.16 21.73 -24.10
C GLN A 141 -28.89 20.24 -24.16
N LEU A 142 -27.74 19.78 -23.67
CA LEU A 142 -27.40 18.36 -23.63
C LEU A 142 -28.26 17.60 -22.62
N ARG A 143 -28.54 18.20 -21.48
CA ARG A 143 -29.16 17.54 -20.33
C ARG A 143 -30.15 18.51 -19.65
N PRO A 144 -31.40 18.59 -20.17
CA PRO A 144 -32.42 19.50 -19.65
C PRO A 144 -32.67 19.35 -18.15
N GLY A 145 -32.76 20.49 -17.46
CA GLY A 145 -32.91 20.57 -16.01
C GLY A 145 -31.62 20.41 -15.21
N SER A 146 -30.44 20.42 -15.85
CA SER A 146 -29.16 20.54 -15.13
C SER A 146 -29.02 21.95 -14.54
N ILE A 147 -28.39 22.02 -13.36
CA ILE A 147 -28.25 23.23 -12.53
C ILE A 147 -29.62 23.72 -12.07
N GLU A 148 -29.94 23.44 -10.81
CA GLU A 148 -31.30 23.52 -10.26
C GLU A 148 -31.55 24.80 -9.46
N THR A 149 -30.51 25.52 -9.04
CA THR A 149 -30.63 26.71 -8.19
C THR A 149 -29.79 27.89 -8.68
N GLU A 150 -30.23 29.11 -8.37
CA GLU A 150 -29.46 30.34 -8.62
C GLU A 150 -28.13 30.37 -7.87
N GLU A 151 -28.06 29.67 -6.72
CA GLU A 151 -26.81 29.50 -5.96
C GLU A 151 -25.78 28.74 -6.79
N GLN A 152 -26.18 27.65 -7.44
CA GLN A 152 -25.32 26.85 -8.32
C GLN A 152 -24.89 27.64 -9.57
N GLU A 153 -25.79 28.43 -10.18
CA GLU A 153 -25.42 29.29 -11.30
C GLU A 153 -24.37 30.33 -10.90
N ARG A 154 -24.63 31.09 -9.82
CA ARG A 154 -23.69 32.09 -9.30
C ARG A 154 -22.35 31.48 -8.92
N PHE A 155 -22.34 30.26 -8.40
CA PHE A 155 -21.12 29.53 -8.10
C PHE A 155 -20.29 29.27 -9.37
N ILE A 156 -20.90 28.83 -10.48
CA ILE A 156 -20.17 28.58 -11.74
C ILE A 156 -19.48 29.86 -12.22
N HIS A 157 -20.17 31.01 -12.16
CA HIS A 157 -19.56 32.31 -12.46
C HIS A 157 -18.37 32.63 -11.54
N THR A 158 -18.53 32.35 -10.24
CA THR A 158 -17.47 32.56 -9.24
C THR A 158 -16.25 31.69 -9.51
N PHE A 159 -16.46 30.41 -9.84
CA PHE A 159 -15.41 29.47 -10.18
C PHE A 159 -14.66 29.89 -11.46
N VAL A 160 -15.37 30.22 -12.54
CA VAL A 160 -14.75 30.67 -13.79
C VAL A 160 -13.95 31.96 -13.58
N SER A 161 -14.47 32.91 -12.79
CA SER A 161 -13.71 34.10 -12.41
C SER A 161 -12.46 33.76 -11.60
N THR A 162 -12.53 32.77 -10.72
CA THR A 162 -11.40 32.30 -9.91
C THR A 162 -10.31 31.69 -10.79
N VAL A 163 -10.68 30.82 -11.73
CA VAL A 163 -9.77 30.21 -12.71
C VAL A 163 -9.08 31.28 -13.57
N TRP A 164 -9.84 32.28 -14.03
CA TRP A 164 -9.30 33.44 -14.76
C TRP A 164 -8.27 34.21 -13.94
N LYS A 165 -8.60 34.56 -12.69
CA LYS A 165 -7.70 35.33 -11.80
C LYS A 165 -6.41 34.57 -11.48
N ARG A 166 -6.49 33.26 -11.26
CA ARG A 166 -5.32 32.43 -10.96
C ARG A 166 -4.55 31.95 -12.20
N GLN A 167 -5.07 32.23 -13.40
CA GLN A 167 -4.48 31.79 -14.67
C GLN A 167 -4.11 30.30 -14.67
N SER A 168 -4.99 29.46 -14.11
CA SER A 168 -4.80 28.01 -14.09
C SER A 168 -6.10 27.28 -13.73
N PRO A 169 -6.35 26.06 -14.28
CA PRO A 169 -7.46 25.20 -13.87
C PRO A 169 -7.37 24.75 -12.42
N LEU A 170 -6.17 24.75 -11.83
CA LEU A 170 -5.90 24.31 -10.46
C LEU A 170 -5.09 25.37 -9.73
N PRO A 171 -5.25 25.52 -8.39
CA PRO A 171 -4.41 26.43 -7.63
C PRO A 171 -2.96 25.90 -7.61
N PRO A 172 -1.95 26.80 -7.61
CA PRO A 172 -0.57 26.36 -7.43
C PRO A 172 -0.43 25.67 -6.08
N LEU A 173 0.35 24.59 -6.05
CA LEU A 173 0.67 23.90 -4.81
C LEU A 173 1.83 24.63 -4.11
N PRO A 174 1.75 24.87 -2.80
CA PRO A 174 2.91 25.32 -2.03
C PRO A 174 4.08 24.34 -2.18
N ALA A 175 5.30 24.86 -2.24
CA ALA A 175 6.50 24.03 -2.36
C ALA A 175 6.66 23.13 -1.13
N GLU A 176 7.00 21.87 -1.38
CA GLU A 176 7.33 20.91 -0.33
C GLU A 176 8.79 21.11 0.11
N PRO A 177 9.08 21.23 1.43
CA PRO A 177 10.46 21.30 1.88
C PRO A 177 11.18 19.96 1.67
N GLU A 178 12.28 19.99 0.92
CA GLU A 178 13.07 18.81 0.60
C GLU A 178 14.40 18.76 1.38
N GLY A 179 14.88 17.56 1.69
CA GLY A 179 16.23 17.34 2.22
C GLY A 179 16.52 17.86 3.65
N ILE A 180 15.57 18.51 4.32
CA ILE A 180 15.78 19.00 5.69
C ILE A 180 15.90 17.79 6.66
N PRO A 181 17.03 17.61 7.37
CA PRO A 181 17.24 16.45 8.24
C PRO A 181 16.37 16.51 9.51
N LEU A 182 16.22 15.35 10.15
CA LEU A 182 15.59 15.24 11.47
C LEU A 182 16.42 15.98 12.53
N GLU A 183 15.81 16.94 13.21
CA GLU A 183 16.37 17.61 14.38
C GLU A 183 15.85 16.96 15.66
N ILE A 184 16.74 16.72 16.63
CA ILE A 184 16.41 16.05 17.89
C ILE A 184 16.95 16.89 19.05
N GLU A 185 16.06 17.28 19.95
CA GLU A 185 16.42 17.82 21.26
C GLU A 185 16.27 16.72 22.32
N GLY A 186 17.20 16.66 23.28
CA GLY A 186 17.17 15.64 24.35
C GLY A 186 17.82 14.32 23.93
N GLN A 187 17.37 13.22 24.53
CA GLN A 187 17.94 11.88 24.32
C GLN A 187 16.91 10.94 23.71
N LEU A 188 17.04 10.71 22.39
CA LEU A 188 16.24 9.74 21.68
C LEU A 188 16.95 8.38 21.64
N ASP A 189 16.56 7.47 22.52
CA ASP A 189 16.96 6.06 22.43
C ASP A 189 15.88 5.20 21.75
N GLY A 190 16.25 4.00 21.31
CA GLY A 190 15.34 3.11 20.57
C GLY A 190 14.26 2.42 21.42
N ASN A 191 14.22 2.65 22.74
CA ASN A 191 13.26 2.00 23.65
C ASN A 191 12.19 2.98 24.17
N ILE A 192 11.67 3.80 23.26
CA ILE A 192 10.56 4.72 23.54
C ILE A 192 9.22 3.96 23.63
N ASP A 193 8.35 4.42 24.52
CA ASP A 193 7.08 3.76 24.88
C ASP A 193 5.85 4.64 24.61
N LEU A 194 6.04 5.97 24.51
CA LEU A 194 4.99 6.90 24.09
C LEU A 194 5.50 7.89 23.04
N VAL A 195 4.78 8.00 21.94
CA VAL A 195 5.00 9.01 20.90
C VAL A 195 3.82 9.96 20.87
N MET A 196 4.02 11.20 21.31
CA MET A 196 3.00 12.24 21.23
C MET A 196 3.22 13.05 19.95
N LEU A 197 2.26 13.03 19.02
CA LEU A 197 2.36 13.83 17.80
C LEU A 197 1.90 15.27 18.08
N CYS A 198 2.59 16.27 17.55
CA CYS A 198 2.28 17.68 17.77
C CYS A 198 2.41 18.44 16.45
N GLY A 199 1.42 19.26 16.10
CA GLY A 199 1.45 20.08 14.89
C GLY A 199 0.10 20.24 14.19
N LEU A 200 0.06 21.07 13.16
CA LEU A 200 -1.19 21.48 12.50
C LEU A 200 -1.89 20.33 11.74
N PRO A 201 -3.23 20.38 11.55
CA PRO A 201 -3.91 19.51 10.61
C PRO A 201 -3.28 19.66 9.22
N GLY A 202 -3.06 18.54 8.52
CA GLY A 202 -2.33 18.52 7.24
C GLY A 202 -0.79 18.45 7.36
N SER A 203 -0.22 18.47 8.57
CA SER A 203 1.24 18.44 8.75
C SER A 203 1.90 17.06 8.53
N GLY A 204 1.13 15.96 8.51
CA GLY A 204 1.65 14.60 8.28
C GLY A 204 1.65 13.67 9.51
N LYS A 205 1.02 14.06 10.62
CA LYS A 205 0.94 13.25 11.87
C LYS A 205 0.37 11.85 11.66
N SER A 206 -0.83 11.74 11.10
CA SER A 206 -1.45 10.44 10.89
C SER A 206 -0.66 9.55 9.92
N TYR A 207 0.07 10.14 8.97
CA TYR A 207 0.97 9.39 8.10
C TYR A 207 2.05 8.66 8.92
N ILE A 208 2.79 9.37 9.78
CA ILE A 208 3.83 8.71 10.58
C ILE A 208 3.25 7.66 11.54
N ALA A 209 2.06 7.91 12.11
CA ALA A 209 1.39 6.97 12.99
C ALA A 209 1.08 5.64 12.28
N GLN A 210 0.50 5.72 11.07
CA GLN A 210 0.18 4.55 10.27
C GLN A 210 1.43 3.83 9.78
N GLU A 211 2.46 4.55 9.34
CA GLU A 211 3.72 3.94 8.92
C GLU A 211 4.45 3.20 10.04
N MET A 212 4.45 3.76 11.25
CA MET A 212 5.02 3.07 12.41
C MET A 212 4.21 1.83 12.79
N LEU A 213 2.88 1.91 12.75
CA LEU A 213 1.98 0.80 13.06
C LEU A 213 2.17 -0.37 12.08
N VAL A 214 2.30 -0.07 10.79
CA VAL A 214 2.53 -1.06 9.73
C VAL A 214 3.87 -1.79 9.89
N ARG A 215 4.90 -1.11 10.45
CA ARG A 215 6.26 -1.66 10.59
C ARG A 215 6.49 -2.42 11.90
N ASP A 216 5.77 -2.09 12.97
CA ASP A 216 5.93 -2.69 14.29
C ASP A 216 4.57 -2.75 15.00
N ASP A 217 3.96 -3.94 15.01
CA ASP A 217 2.62 -4.23 15.54
C ASP A 217 2.49 -4.06 17.06
N ARG A 218 3.60 -3.83 17.76
CA ARG A 218 3.60 -3.49 19.20
C ARG A 218 3.09 -2.07 19.45
N TRP A 219 3.12 -1.20 18.43
CA TRP A 219 2.54 0.13 18.51
C TRP A 219 1.01 0.06 18.50
N THR A 220 0.37 0.89 19.31
CA THR A 220 -1.06 1.17 19.17
C THR A 220 -1.28 2.66 18.95
N VAL A 221 -2.05 3.00 17.92
CA VAL A 221 -2.45 4.38 17.65
C VAL A 221 -3.70 4.71 18.47
N VAL A 222 -3.65 5.84 19.18
CA VAL A 222 -4.78 6.44 19.88
C VAL A 222 -5.06 7.77 19.18
N SER A 223 -6.10 7.80 18.35
CA SER A 223 -6.50 8.97 17.56
C SER A 223 -7.88 9.47 17.98
N GLN A 224 -8.02 10.80 18.16
CA GLN A 224 -9.32 11.41 18.46
C GLN A 224 -10.25 11.39 17.25
N ASP A 225 -9.69 11.49 16.04
CA ASP A 225 -10.49 11.47 14.81
C ASP A 225 -11.14 10.09 14.63
N GLU A 226 -10.44 9.01 15.03
CA GLU A 226 -10.99 7.64 15.04
C GLU A 226 -11.92 7.38 16.23
N ALA A 227 -11.55 7.83 17.44
CA ALA A 227 -12.32 7.56 18.66
C ALA A 227 -13.59 8.41 18.79
N ARG A 228 -13.79 9.39 17.90
CA ARG A 228 -14.91 10.35 17.82
C ARG A 228 -15.16 11.19 19.08
N SER A 229 -14.32 11.06 20.11
CA SER A 229 -14.47 11.70 21.42
C SER A 229 -13.13 11.77 22.17
N ARG A 230 -12.88 12.91 22.81
CA ARG A 230 -11.73 13.12 23.71
C ARG A 230 -11.76 12.14 24.88
N ASP A 231 -12.92 11.95 25.51
CA ASP A 231 -13.10 11.05 26.66
C ASP A 231 -12.75 9.59 26.33
N THR A 232 -12.97 9.17 25.09
CA THR A 232 -12.54 7.85 24.63
C THR A 232 -11.02 7.77 24.53
N CYS A 233 -10.36 8.77 23.94
CA CYS A 233 -8.89 8.82 23.89
C CYS A 233 -8.26 8.87 25.29
N GLU A 234 -8.80 9.66 26.21
CA GLU A 234 -8.31 9.76 27.59
C GLU A 234 -8.40 8.42 28.31
N ARG A 235 -9.51 7.70 28.14
CA ARG A 235 -9.67 6.35 28.68
C ARG A 235 -8.72 5.35 28.04
N GLU A 236 -8.47 5.43 26.74
CA GLU A 236 -7.57 4.50 26.04
C GLU A 236 -6.11 4.72 26.42
N ILE A 237 -5.63 5.97 26.40
CA ILE A 237 -4.24 6.30 26.73
C ILE A 237 -3.92 6.06 28.21
N GLY A 238 -4.92 6.22 29.09
CA GLY A 238 -4.77 6.05 30.54
C GLY A 238 -4.83 4.60 31.02
N ARG A 239 -5.12 3.62 30.15
CA ARG A 239 -5.26 2.20 30.55
C ARG A 239 -3.91 1.56 30.89
N PRO A 240 -3.65 1.23 32.16
CA PRO A 240 -2.39 0.60 32.54
C PRO A 240 -2.28 -0.81 31.97
N GLY A 241 -1.10 -1.18 31.47
CA GLY A 241 -0.79 -2.55 31.04
C GLY A 241 -1.48 -3.01 29.75
N LYS A 242 -2.31 -2.18 29.12
CA LYS A 242 -2.93 -2.49 27.82
C LYS A 242 -1.91 -2.50 26.68
N TYR A 243 -0.95 -1.58 26.74
CA TYR A 243 0.01 -1.35 25.67
C TYR A 243 1.45 -1.42 26.20
N SER A 244 2.34 -1.96 25.37
CA SER A 244 3.79 -1.81 25.58
C SER A 244 4.33 -0.52 24.94
N LYS A 245 3.65 -0.03 23.90
CA LYS A 245 3.99 1.20 23.16
C LYS A 245 2.72 1.87 22.60
N ALA A 246 2.63 3.20 22.64
CA ALA A 246 1.48 3.93 22.11
C ALA A 246 1.86 5.20 21.32
N ILE A 247 1.09 5.51 20.29
CA ILE A 247 1.17 6.75 19.50
C ILE A 247 -0.09 7.55 19.77
N LEU A 248 0.04 8.76 20.33
CA LEU A 248 -1.08 9.69 20.50
C LEU A 248 -1.16 10.60 19.26
N ASP A 249 -2.04 10.25 18.32
CA ASP A 249 -2.27 11.00 17.07
C ASP A 249 -3.34 12.08 17.29
N ARG A 250 -2.87 13.25 17.72
CA ARG A 250 -3.66 14.48 17.86
C ARG A 250 -2.80 15.67 17.50
N CYS A 251 -3.38 16.87 17.45
CA CYS A 251 -2.61 18.07 17.16
C CYS A 251 -1.81 18.60 18.37
N ASN A 252 -2.28 18.33 19.59
CA ASN A 252 -1.62 18.66 20.87
C ASN A 252 -1.05 20.10 20.91
N PRO A 253 -1.91 21.12 20.70
CA PRO A 253 -1.49 22.46 20.31
C PRO A 253 -0.76 23.22 21.43
N ASP A 254 -1.21 23.14 22.67
CA ASP A 254 -0.67 23.93 23.78
C ASP A 254 -0.05 23.07 24.88
N ARG A 255 0.77 23.71 25.72
CA ARG A 255 1.49 23.06 26.82
C ARG A 255 0.57 22.41 27.86
N GLU A 256 -0.56 23.04 28.19
CA GLU A 256 -1.45 22.51 29.23
C GLU A 256 -2.19 21.27 28.75
N ASP A 257 -2.59 21.20 27.48
CA ASP A 257 -3.16 19.98 26.88
C ASP A 257 -2.14 18.83 26.93
N ARG A 258 -0.90 19.07 26.47
CA ARG A 258 0.18 18.06 26.49
C ARG A 258 0.47 17.54 27.90
N LYS A 259 0.50 18.42 28.88
CA LYS A 259 0.69 18.07 30.30
C LYS A 259 -0.42 17.16 30.82
N GLN A 260 -1.68 17.39 30.44
CA GLN A 260 -2.80 16.51 30.80
C GLN A 260 -2.64 15.11 30.20
N TRP A 261 -2.25 15.02 28.92
CA TRP A 261 -2.00 13.72 28.27
C TRP A 261 -0.86 12.95 28.90
N LEU A 262 0.25 13.62 29.24
CA LEU A 262 1.35 13.01 29.98
C LEU A 262 0.91 12.53 31.38
N ALA A 263 0.05 13.28 32.06
CA ALA A 263 -0.50 12.90 33.35
C ALA A 263 -1.42 11.67 33.29
N LEU A 264 -2.11 11.45 32.15
CA LEU A 264 -2.88 10.22 31.90
C LEU A 264 -1.96 9.04 31.53
N ALA A 265 -0.88 9.30 30.81
CA ALA A 265 0.07 8.29 30.35
C ALA A 265 1.22 8.01 31.34
N GLN A 266 0.98 8.03 32.65
CA GLN A 266 2.01 7.80 33.69
C GLN A 266 2.74 6.45 33.59
N TRP A 267 2.18 5.50 32.84
CA TRP A 267 2.83 4.24 32.54
C TRP A 267 4.04 4.40 31.60
N ALA A 268 4.08 5.47 30.80
CA ALA A 268 5.16 5.77 29.87
C ALA A 268 6.37 6.32 30.63
N ARG A 269 7.51 5.67 30.45
CA ARG A 269 8.80 6.01 31.08
C ARG A 269 9.66 6.88 30.19
N LYS A 270 9.51 6.76 28.87
CA LYS A 270 10.31 7.49 27.87
C LYS A 270 9.40 8.13 26.82
N PRO A 271 8.52 9.06 27.23
CA PRO A 271 7.66 9.77 26.30
C PRO A 271 8.48 10.74 25.44
N ILE A 272 8.23 10.73 24.13
CA ILE A 272 8.78 11.72 23.19
C ILE A 272 7.66 12.55 22.56
N CYS A 273 8.01 13.75 22.12
CA CYS A 273 7.13 14.57 21.30
C CYS A 273 7.67 14.64 19.87
N VAL A 274 6.84 14.37 18.87
CA VAL A 274 7.17 14.56 17.45
C VAL A 274 6.48 15.83 16.97
N TYR A 275 7.26 16.90 16.81
CA TYR A 275 6.78 18.21 16.43
C TYR A 275 6.90 18.44 14.93
N PHE A 276 5.76 18.61 14.26
CA PHE A 276 5.67 18.92 12.85
C PHE A 276 5.65 20.43 12.64
N ASP A 277 6.80 20.99 12.30
CA ASP A 277 7.05 22.42 12.11
C ASP A 277 6.97 22.78 10.62
N TYR A 278 5.81 22.50 10.03
CA TYR A 278 5.50 22.84 8.64
C TYR A 278 4.78 24.18 8.55
N ASP A 279 5.00 24.89 7.43
CA ASP A 279 4.28 26.12 7.12
C ASP A 279 2.76 25.89 7.07
N SER A 280 2.00 26.87 7.58
CA SER A 280 0.55 26.79 7.66
C SER A 280 -0.13 26.76 6.29
N GLU A 281 0.41 27.44 5.27
CA GLU A 281 -0.15 27.44 3.92
C GLU A 281 -0.03 26.04 3.29
N LEU A 282 1.10 25.38 3.50
CA LEU A 282 1.30 23.99 3.08
C LEU A 282 0.34 23.04 3.81
N CYS A 283 0.19 23.19 5.13
CA CYS A 283 -0.75 22.41 5.92
C CYS A 283 -2.21 22.60 5.44
N VAL A 284 -2.61 23.85 5.17
CA VAL A 284 -3.91 24.18 4.57
C VAL A 284 -4.05 23.51 3.20
N SER A 285 -3.07 23.67 2.31
CA SER A 285 -3.10 23.07 0.97
C SER A 285 -3.30 21.56 1.03
N ARG A 286 -2.56 20.85 1.90
CA ARG A 286 -2.71 19.41 2.10
C ARG A 286 -4.07 19.04 2.67
N ALA A 287 -4.57 19.77 3.67
CA ALA A 287 -5.87 19.50 4.28
C ALA A 287 -7.04 19.76 3.31
N GLN A 288 -6.94 20.77 2.44
CA GLN A 288 -7.93 21.05 1.40
C GLN A 288 -8.02 19.96 0.32
N GLN A 289 -6.96 19.15 0.19
CA GLN A 289 -6.89 18.08 -0.81
C GLN A 289 -7.40 16.74 -0.29
N ARG A 290 -7.76 16.63 1.00
CA ARG A 290 -8.30 15.40 1.59
C ARG A 290 -9.80 15.33 1.38
N SER A 291 -10.25 14.31 0.66
CA SER A 291 -11.68 13.97 0.54
C SER A 291 -12.20 13.13 1.70
N ASP A 292 -11.31 12.46 2.43
CA ASP A 292 -11.60 11.36 3.35
C ASP A 292 -11.62 11.78 4.83
N HIS A 293 -11.49 13.08 5.15
CA HIS A 293 -11.49 13.52 6.53
C HIS A 293 -12.93 13.53 7.12
N PRO A 294 -13.21 12.78 8.22
CA PRO A 294 -14.56 12.61 8.74
C PRO A 294 -15.24 13.91 9.20
N THR A 295 -14.46 14.92 9.61
CA THR A 295 -14.96 16.16 10.22
C THR A 295 -14.63 17.47 9.47
N LEU A 296 -13.72 17.46 8.50
CA LEU A 296 -13.16 18.68 7.88
C LEU A 296 -13.27 18.58 6.36
N ILE A 297 -14.44 18.92 5.84
CA ILE A 297 -14.72 18.98 4.40
C ILE A 297 -13.92 20.14 3.78
N PRO A 298 -13.29 19.95 2.60
CA PRO A 298 -12.60 21.01 1.88
C PRO A 298 -13.42 22.30 1.72
N GLY A 299 -12.81 23.43 2.12
CA GLY A 299 -13.39 24.76 2.05
C GLY A 299 -12.97 25.66 3.21
N GLN A 300 -13.79 26.66 3.53
CA GLN A 300 -13.49 27.65 4.57
C GLN A 300 -13.33 27.04 5.97
N ARG A 301 -14.03 25.93 6.26
CA ARG A 301 -13.95 25.24 7.57
C ARG A 301 -12.53 24.77 7.85
N VAL A 302 -11.84 24.18 6.86
CA VAL A 302 -10.44 23.76 6.97
C VAL A 302 -9.53 24.96 7.27
N ARG A 303 -9.68 26.07 6.52
CA ARG A 303 -8.87 27.27 6.72
C ARG A 303 -9.04 27.82 8.14
N ASN A 304 -10.29 27.97 8.58
CA ASN A 304 -10.61 28.50 9.89
C ASN A 304 -10.08 27.58 11.01
N ALA A 305 -10.22 26.27 10.87
CA ALA A 305 -9.73 25.31 11.85
C ALA A 305 -8.20 25.36 11.99
N ILE A 306 -7.47 25.37 10.87
CA ILE A 306 -6.00 25.43 10.89
C ILE A 306 -5.53 26.78 11.41
N GLN A 307 -6.13 27.90 10.98
CA GLN A 307 -5.78 29.23 11.49
C GLN A 307 -6.04 29.37 13.00
N SER A 308 -7.17 28.85 13.48
CA SER A 308 -7.50 28.83 14.90
C SER A 308 -6.46 28.03 15.68
N MET A 309 -6.10 26.85 15.19
CA MET A 309 -5.13 25.98 15.85
C MET A 309 -3.71 26.52 15.79
N GLN A 310 -3.32 27.20 14.71
CA GLN A 310 -2.02 27.87 14.58
C GLN A 310 -1.84 28.95 15.64
N ARG A 311 -2.90 29.71 15.97
CA ARG A 311 -2.85 30.70 17.05
C ARG A 311 -2.64 30.09 18.44
N GLN A 312 -3.05 28.83 18.62
CA GLN A 312 -2.89 28.09 19.87
C GLN A 312 -1.59 27.27 19.93
N MET A 313 -0.92 27.08 18.79
CA MET A 313 0.21 26.16 18.68
C MET A 313 1.43 26.72 19.41
N GLU A 314 1.87 26.00 20.44
CA GLU A 314 3.08 26.27 21.21
C GLU A 314 4.11 25.17 20.92
N ARG A 315 5.34 25.57 20.59
CA ARG A 315 6.46 24.62 20.41
C ARG A 315 6.65 23.80 21.69
N PRO A 316 6.69 22.46 21.61
CA PRO A 316 6.94 21.62 22.77
C PRO A 316 8.34 21.83 23.35
N ARG A 317 8.49 21.56 24.65
CA ARG A 317 9.74 21.73 25.40
C ARG A 317 10.02 20.53 26.30
N LEU A 318 11.31 20.26 26.54
CA LEU A 318 11.74 19.12 27.37
C LEU A 318 11.27 19.24 28.83
N ASP A 319 11.09 20.47 29.34
CA ASP A 319 10.59 20.73 30.69
C ASP A 319 9.09 20.38 30.89
N GLU A 320 8.40 19.92 29.84
CA GLU A 320 7.05 19.35 29.92
C GLU A 320 7.05 17.89 30.38
N GLY A 321 8.19 17.20 30.35
CA GLY A 321 8.33 15.79 30.76
C GLY A 321 8.70 14.83 29.63
N PHE A 322 9.02 15.33 28.44
CA PHE A 322 9.52 14.51 27.32
C PHE A 322 11.01 14.21 27.48
N VAL A 323 11.44 12.98 27.14
CA VAL A 323 12.87 12.63 27.09
C VAL A 323 13.56 13.15 25.83
N ALA A 324 12.79 13.34 24.76
CA ALA A 324 13.25 13.92 23.51
C ALA A 324 12.11 14.62 22.75
N ILE A 325 12.50 15.59 21.92
CA ILE A 325 11.62 16.25 20.94
C ILE A 325 12.23 16.05 19.56
N CYS A 326 11.46 15.42 18.67
CA CYS A 326 11.82 15.17 17.29
C CYS A 326 11.14 16.21 16.40
N ILE A 327 11.89 17.10 15.77
CA ILE A 327 11.36 18.18 14.95
C ILE A 327 11.41 17.77 13.48
N ILE A 328 10.24 17.80 12.84
CA ILE A 328 10.02 17.37 11.46
C ILE A 328 9.64 18.57 10.61
N ARG A 329 10.40 18.78 9.54
CA ARG A 329 10.16 19.83 8.53
C ARG A 329 10.15 19.31 7.08
N SER A 330 10.41 18.02 6.88
CA SER A 330 10.44 17.40 5.54
C SER A 330 10.07 15.91 5.63
N PHE A 331 9.70 15.32 4.49
CA PHE A 331 9.51 13.87 4.38
C PHE A 331 10.81 13.09 4.66
N TYR A 332 11.97 13.69 4.33
CA TYR A 332 13.27 13.10 4.64
C TYR A 332 13.45 12.93 6.16
N ALA A 333 13.08 13.93 6.96
CA ALA A 333 13.10 13.86 8.42
C ALA A 333 12.11 12.80 8.97
N VAL A 334 10.90 12.70 8.39
CA VAL A 334 9.92 11.64 8.74
C VAL A 334 10.53 10.26 8.56
N ASN A 335 11.14 9.99 7.39
CA ASN A 335 11.75 8.70 7.09
C ASN A 335 12.92 8.39 8.02
N GLN A 336 13.76 9.38 8.34
CA GLN A 336 14.82 9.21 9.34
C GLN A 336 14.27 8.83 10.72
N LEU A 337 13.14 9.41 11.13
CA LEU A 337 12.52 9.09 12.42
C LEU A 337 11.92 7.68 12.42
N ILE A 338 11.16 7.32 11.38
CA ILE A 338 10.58 5.97 11.21
C ILE A 338 11.69 4.91 11.28
N LYS A 339 12.78 5.08 10.52
CA LYS A 339 13.92 4.14 10.55
C LYS A 339 14.52 3.95 11.95
N ARG A 340 14.52 5.01 12.78
CA ARG A 340 15.05 4.95 14.16
C ARG A 340 14.07 4.30 15.13
N LEU A 341 12.78 4.60 15.02
CA LEU A 341 11.76 4.15 15.99
C LEU A 341 11.18 2.76 15.67
N THR A 342 11.10 2.42 14.38
CA THR A 342 10.57 1.15 13.88
C THR A 342 11.51 0.54 12.83
N PRO A 343 12.78 0.25 13.19
CA PRO A 343 13.71 -0.38 12.28
C PRO A 343 13.18 -1.75 11.84
N VAL A 344 13.11 -1.95 10.53
CA VAL A 344 12.73 -3.24 9.95
C VAL A 344 13.91 -4.19 10.11
N ASN A 345 13.79 -5.12 11.05
CA ASN A 345 14.80 -6.14 11.24
C ASN A 345 14.69 -7.21 10.14
N ILE A 346 15.82 -7.91 9.92
CA ILE A 346 15.83 -9.10 9.08
C ILE A 346 14.75 -10.08 9.56
N LEU A 347 13.84 -10.43 8.66
CA LEU A 347 12.88 -11.49 8.95
C LEU A 347 13.60 -12.79 8.65
N LYS A 348 14.00 -13.50 9.72
CA LYS A 348 14.58 -14.83 9.55
C LYS A 348 13.60 -15.67 8.74
N PHE A 349 14.10 -16.40 7.74
CA PHE A 349 13.25 -17.24 6.91
C PHE A 349 12.41 -18.14 7.82
N LEU A 350 11.09 -17.98 7.72
CA LEU A 350 10.15 -18.70 8.57
C LEU A 350 10.28 -20.19 8.25
N ARG A 351 10.80 -20.97 9.19
CA ARG A 351 11.05 -22.40 8.97
C ARG A 351 9.76 -23.09 8.54
N THR A 352 9.83 -23.88 7.46
CA THR A 352 8.72 -24.71 7.00
C THR A 352 8.74 -26.04 7.74
N GLY A 353 7.66 -26.39 8.42
CA GLY A 353 7.52 -27.67 9.14
C GLY A 353 7.33 -28.87 8.20
N HIS A 354 7.68 -30.06 8.69
CA HIS A 354 7.39 -31.32 8.01
C HIS A 354 5.91 -31.66 8.14
N LEU A 355 5.22 -31.91 7.01
CA LEU A 355 3.88 -32.48 7.02
C LEU A 355 3.89 -33.94 7.48
N MET A 356 4.91 -34.68 7.05
CA MET A 356 5.17 -36.06 7.43
C MET A 356 6.68 -36.24 7.57
N ASN A 357 7.10 -36.95 8.62
CA ASN A 357 8.49 -37.35 8.78
C ASN A 357 8.69 -38.74 8.19
N LEU A 358 9.37 -38.82 7.04
CA LEU A 358 9.72 -40.08 6.38
C LEU A 358 11.08 -40.64 6.84
N GLY A 359 11.73 -40.02 7.83
CA GLY A 359 13.05 -40.39 8.33
C GLY A 359 14.15 -39.38 8.00
N ALA A 360 13.84 -38.30 7.26
CA ALA A 360 14.78 -37.25 6.86
C ALA A 360 14.74 -35.98 7.74
N ALA A 361 13.91 -35.95 8.79
CA ALA A 361 13.87 -34.80 9.69
C ALA A 361 15.11 -34.75 10.60
N THR A 362 15.68 -33.56 10.73
CA THR A 362 16.78 -33.27 11.67
C THR A 362 16.22 -32.89 13.06
N PRO A 363 17.04 -32.86 14.14
CA PRO A 363 16.61 -32.38 15.46
C PRO A 363 16.08 -30.93 15.47
N ASP A 364 16.41 -30.15 14.44
CA ASP A 364 15.99 -28.77 14.22
C ASP A 364 14.64 -28.64 13.49
N ASP A 365 14.09 -29.74 12.99
CA ASP A 365 12.81 -29.78 12.26
C ASP A 365 11.62 -30.01 13.21
N PHE A 366 10.48 -29.40 12.87
CA PHE A 366 9.22 -29.62 13.58
C PHE A 366 8.16 -30.16 12.63
N VAL A 367 7.24 -30.96 13.17
CA VAL A 367 6.08 -31.47 12.42
C VAL A 367 4.96 -30.44 12.48
N VAL A 368 4.29 -30.18 11.35
CA VAL A 368 3.15 -29.26 11.27
C VAL A 368 1.88 -30.03 10.91
N SER A 369 0.80 -29.75 11.64
CA SER A 369 -0.55 -30.15 11.25
C SER A 369 -1.24 -28.94 10.62
N PHE A 370 -1.81 -29.13 9.44
CA PHE A 370 -2.53 -28.07 8.76
C PHE A 370 -3.80 -27.73 9.53
N ARG A 371 -4.11 -26.43 9.61
CA ARG A 371 -5.33 -25.96 10.28
C ARG A 371 -6.54 -26.44 9.48
N GLN A 372 -7.58 -26.89 10.19
CA GLN A 372 -8.84 -27.24 9.55
C GLN A 372 -9.50 -25.99 8.95
N THR A 373 -9.93 -26.09 7.70
CA THR A 373 -10.69 -25.06 7.00
C THR A 373 -12.15 -25.47 6.86
N THR A 374 -13.03 -24.47 6.78
CA THR A 374 -14.47 -24.67 6.55
C THR A 374 -14.78 -25.14 5.13
N GLU A 375 -13.93 -24.79 4.17
CA GLU A 375 -14.02 -25.18 2.77
C GLU A 375 -12.83 -26.07 2.39
N ALA A 376 -13.01 -26.91 1.36
CA ALA A 376 -11.92 -27.74 0.84
C ALA A 376 -10.86 -26.83 0.19
N PRO A 377 -9.61 -26.81 0.69
CA PRO A 377 -8.60 -25.87 0.20
C PRO A 377 -8.05 -26.32 -1.15
N TYR A 378 -7.65 -25.35 -1.98
CA TYR A 378 -6.92 -25.61 -3.21
C TYR A 378 -5.45 -25.87 -2.87
N VAL A 379 -4.92 -27.02 -3.27
CA VAL A 379 -3.55 -27.42 -2.96
C VAL A 379 -2.66 -27.19 -4.17
N VAL A 380 -1.51 -26.54 -3.93
CA VAL A 380 -0.41 -26.42 -4.88
C VAL A 380 0.81 -27.14 -4.31
N ILE A 381 1.39 -28.04 -5.09
CA ILE A 381 2.58 -28.80 -4.72
C ILE A 381 3.69 -28.50 -5.72
N THR A 382 4.83 -28.03 -5.23
CA THR A 382 6.00 -27.74 -6.04
C THR A 382 7.16 -28.67 -5.69
N GLU A 383 8.07 -28.85 -6.65
CA GLU A 383 9.35 -29.50 -6.40
C GLU A 383 10.10 -28.73 -5.31
N LYS A 384 10.58 -29.43 -4.28
CA LYS A 384 11.51 -28.86 -3.32
C LYS A 384 12.92 -28.97 -3.91
N VAL A 385 13.54 -27.82 -4.13
CA VAL A 385 14.88 -27.73 -4.71
C VAL A 385 15.94 -27.64 -3.61
N ASP A 386 17.04 -28.36 -3.78
CA ASP A 386 18.18 -28.40 -2.86
C ASP A 386 19.18 -27.28 -3.19
N GLY A 387 19.27 -26.28 -2.34
CA GLY A 387 20.22 -25.18 -2.50
C GLY A 387 20.37 -24.35 -1.22
N ALA A 388 20.65 -23.06 -1.41
CA ALA A 388 20.71 -22.09 -0.33
C ALA A 388 19.48 -21.19 -0.37
N ASN A 389 18.69 -21.18 0.70
CA ASN A 389 17.56 -20.28 0.83
C ASN A 389 17.99 -18.82 0.62
N MET A 390 17.21 -18.08 -0.17
CA MET A 390 17.50 -16.69 -0.51
C MET A 390 16.21 -15.87 -0.52
N GLY A 391 16.30 -14.62 -0.05
CA GLY A 391 15.23 -13.64 -0.08
C GLY A 391 15.71 -12.31 -0.64
N PHE A 392 14.91 -11.69 -1.51
CA PHE A 392 15.12 -10.35 -2.03
C PHE A 392 14.06 -9.40 -1.47
N SER A 393 14.49 -8.24 -0.97
CA SER A 393 13.61 -7.19 -0.46
C SER A 393 14.23 -5.82 -0.69
N LEU A 394 13.45 -4.74 -0.63
CA LEU A 394 14.02 -3.40 -0.61
C LEU A 394 14.36 -2.98 0.82
N SER A 395 15.34 -2.09 0.93
CA SER A 395 15.62 -1.32 2.14
C SER A 395 14.70 -0.10 2.23
N ALA A 396 14.75 0.59 3.36
CA ALA A 396 14.03 1.86 3.55
C ALA A 396 14.44 2.96 2.55
N ASP A 397 15.62 2.83 1.93
CA ASP A 397 16.12 3.73 0.88
C ASP A 397 15.81 3.20 -0.53
N ARG A 398 14.95 2.19 -0.64
CA ARG A 398 14.59 1.49 -1.89
C ARG A 398 15.74 0.78 -2.59
N GLU A 399 16.88 0.62 -1.92
CA GLU A 399 17.96 -0.21 -2.42
C GLU A 399 17.67 -1.70 -2.22
N LEU A 400 18.02 -2.51 -3.21
CA LEU A 400 17.84 -3.96 -3.14
C LEU A 400 18.75 -4.57 -2.08
N THR A 401 18.17 -5.43 -1.25
CA THR A 401 18.86 -6.19 -0.21
C THR A 401 18.63 -7.67 -0.42
N VAL A 402 19.66 -8.48 -0.18
CA VAL A 402 19.61 -9.93 -0.31
C VAL A 402 19.91 -10.57 1.02
N GLN A 403 19.03 -11.46 1.46
CA GLN A 403 19.18 -12.24 2.68
C GLN A 403 19.29 -13.72 2.37
N ASN A 404 20.09 -14.43 3.17
CA ASN A 404 19.94 -15.86 3.39
C ASN A 404 18.97 -16.07 4.58
N ARG A 405 18.99 -17.23 5.25
CA ARG A 405 18.07 -17.57 6.35
C ARG A 405 18.08 -16.59 7.52
N SER A 406 19.25 -16.02 7.86
CA SER A 406 19.42 -15.26 9.12
C SER A 406 20.30 -14.01 9.02
N HIS A 407 20.90 -13.74 7.86
CA HIS A 407 21.79 -12.60 7.65
C HIS A 407 21.74 -12.14 6.19
N TYR A 408 22.12 -10.89 5.95
CA TYR A 408 22.29 -10.32 4.62
C TYR A 408 23.55 -10.87 3.94
N VAL A 409 23.49 -11.06 2.63
CA VAL A 409 24.59 -11.60 1.82
C VAL A 409 24.89 -10.69 0.63
N THR A 410 26.15 -10.74 0.20
CA THR A 410 26.68 -10.02 -0.96
C THR A 410 27.53 -10.96 -1.80
N SER A 411 27.99 -10.50 -2.97
CA SER A 411 28.89 -11.27 -3.84
C SER A 411 30.23 -11.65 -3.20
N THR A 412 30.61 -10.98 -2.11
CA THR A 412 31.85 -11.23 -1.36
C THR A 412 31.65 -12.14 -0.16
N THR A 413 30.41 -12.47 0.21
CA THR A 413 30.12 -13.23 1.44
C THR A 413 30.59 -14.68 1.37
N HIS A 414 30.38 -15.35 0.24
CA HIS A 414 30.81 -16.74 0.01
C HIS A 414 30.98 -17.00 -1.50
N ALA A 415 31.78 -18.01 -1.89
CA ALA A 415 32.05 -18.34 -3.29
C ALA A 415 30.77 -18.59 -4.12
N GLN A 416 29.74 -19.15 -3.50
CA GLN A 416 28.44 -19.42 -4.15
C GLN A 416 27.70 -18.14 -4.57
N PHE A 417 27.96 -17.01 -3.91
CA PHE A 417 27.29 -15.74 -4.18
C PHE A 417 28.06 -14.85 -5.16
N ARG A 418 29.24 -15.26 -5.65
CA ARG A 418 30.00 -14.46 -6.63
C ARG A 418 29.16 -13.99 -7.84
N PRO A 419 28.28 -14.82 -8.43
CA PRO A 419 27.43 -14.39 -9.55
C PRO A 419 26.26 -13.48 -9.14
N LEU A 420 26.01 -13.25 -7.85
CA LEU A 420 24.82 -12.58 -7.34
C LEU A 420 24.67 -11.15 -7.90
N TYR A 421 25.76 -10.39 -7.97
CA TYR A 421 25.71 -9.02 -8.50
C TYR A 421 25.24 -9.02 -9.97
N THR A 422 25.86 -9.84 -10.82
CA THR A 422 25.49 -9.94 -12.24
C THR A 422 24.04 -10.42 -12.39
N TRP A 423 23.63 -11.42 -11.59
CA TRP A 423 22.26 -11.92 -11.62
C TRP A 423 21.25 -10.82 -11.23
N ILE A 424 21.53 -10.04 -10.19
CA ILE A 424 20.70 -8.91 -9.78
C ILE A 424 20.56 -7.88 -10.90
N GLU A 425 21.66 -7.49 -11.55
CA GLU A 425 21.58 -6.50 -12.64
C GLU A 425 20.73 -6.99 -13.80
N THR A 426 20.83 -8.27 -14.18
CA THR A 426 19.99 -8.87 -15.23
C THR A 426 18.51 -8.90 -14.86
N HIS A 427 18.18 -9.05 -13.58
CA HIS A 427 16.80 -9.21 -13.09
C HIS A 427 16.25 -7.96 -12.38
N ARG A 428 17.00 -6.84 -12.42
CA ARG A 428 16.71 -5.65 -11.62
C ARG A 428 15.29 -5.14 -11.87
N GLU A 429 14.90 -4.91 -13.12
CA GLU A 429 13.56 -4.40 -13.43
C GLU A 429 12.44 -5.32 -12.92
N GLY A 430 12.61 -6.64 -13.07
CA GLY A 430 11.66 -7.63 -12.58
C GLY A 430 11.59 -7.70 -11.04
N LEU A 431 12.73 -7.53 -10.35
CA LEU A 431 12.74 -7.45 -8.89
C LEU A 431 12.02 -6.20 -8.39
N TYR A 432 12.25 -5.04 -9.00
CA TYR A 432 11.58 -3.80 -8.60
C TYR A 432 10.08 -3.81 -8.92
N SER A 433 9.64 -4.40 -10.04
CA SER A 433 8.20 -4.50 -10.36
C SER A 433 7.41 -5.37 -9.35
N VAL A 434 8.09 -6.35 -8.74
CA VAL A 434 7.54 -7.23 -7.71
C VAL A 434 7.64 -6.63 -6.31
N LEU A 435 8.74 -5.97 -5.97
CA LEU A 435 9.04 -5.54 -4.61
C LEU A 435 8.63 -4.08 -4.32
N ASP A 436 8.78 -3.16 -5.29
CA ASP A 436 8.50 -1.73 -5.11
C ASP A 436 7.02 -1.38 -5.32
N ARG A 437 6.16 -2.06 -4.58
CA ARG A 437 4.69 -1.98 -4.74
C ARG A 437 4.01 -1.14 -3.66
N ASP A 438 4.73 -0.79 -2.60
CA ASP A 438 4.22 0.00 -1.50
C ASP A 438 5.09 1.24 -1.31
N ASN A 439 4.52 2.40 -1.64
CA ASN A 439 5.28 3.64 -1.65
C ASN A 439 5.76 4.09 -0.27
N SER A 440 5.07 3.66 0.78
CA SER A 440 5.35 4.08 2.15
C SER A 440 6.08 3.00 2.96
N PHE A 441 5.89 1.73 2.58
CA PHE A 441 6.64 0.62 3.14
C PHE A 441 7.48 -0.15 2.10
N PRO A 442 8.60 0.41 1.61
CA PRO A 442 9.48 -0.26 0.65
C PRO A 442 9.91 -1.67 1.06
N GLU A 443 10.14 -1.91 2.36
CA GLU A 443 10.60 -3.19 2.88
C GLU A 443 9.50 -4.24 3.04
N ARG A 444 8.25 -3.92 2.64
CA ARG A 444 7.06 -4.75 2.86
C ARG A 444 7.16 -6.13 2.25
N TYR A 445 7.65 -6.22 1.03
CA TYR A 445 7.64 -7.46 0.25
C TYR A 445 9.00 -8.16 0.30
N ILE A 446 8.97 -9.48 0.45
CA ILE A 446 10.17 -10.33 0.34
C ILE A 446 9.88 -11.46 -0.64
N LEU A 447 10.60 -11.48 -1.75
CA LEU A 447 10.56 -12.57 -2.71
C LEU A 447 11.55 -13.65 -2.27
N TYR A 448 11.03 -14.81 -1.86
CA TYR A 448 11.81 -15.95 -1.44
C TYR A 448 11.98 -16.98 -2.56
N GLY A 449 13.15 -17.57 -2.59
CA GLY A 449 13.50 -18.63 -3.52
C GLY A 449 14.72 -19.42 -3.06
N GLU A 450 15.17 -20.31 -3.93
CA GLU A 450 16.36 -21.12 -3.71
C GLU A 450 17.48 -20.65 -4.63
N TRP A 451 18.63 -20.32 -4.05
CA TRP A 451 19.87 -20.04 -4.77
C TRP A 451 20.63 -21.33 -5.01
N VAL A 452 20.85 -21.64 -6.29
CA VAL A 452 21.23 -22.99 -6.74
C VAL A 452 22.56 -23.01 -7.50
N VAL A 453 23.43 -22.01 -7.29
CA VAL A 453 24.77 -21.99 -7.92
C VAL A 453 25.66 -23.11 -7.40
N ALA A 454 25.69 -23.32 -6.09
CA ALA A 454 26.44 -24.41 -5.51
C ALA A 454 25.64 -25.70 -5.63
N GLN A 455 26.28 -26.76 -6.14
CA GLN A 455 25.76 -28.10 -5.98
C GLN A 455 25.82 -28.47 -4.51
N HIS A 456 24.69 -28.85 -3.93
CA HIS A 456 24.59 -29.38 -2.56
C HIS A 456 24.59 -30.91 -2.61
N SER A 457 23.50 -31.55 -2.19
CA SER A 457 23.34 -33.00 -2.17
C SER A 457 22.85 -33.51 -3.53
N ILE A 458 22.04 -32.72 -4.25
CA ILE A 458 21.55 -33.06 -5.60
C ILE A 458 22.42 -32.43 -6.70
N PRO A 459 22.94 -33.22 -7.66
CA PRO A 459 23.71 -32.72 -8.80
C PRO A 459 22.78 -32.22 -9.92
N TYR A 460 22.24 -31.01 -9.78
CA TYR A 460 21.37 -30.48 -10.82
C TYR A 460 22.14 -30.19 -12.12
N THR A 461 21.55 -30.54 -13.26
CA THR A 461 22.20 -30.43 -14.59
C THR A 461 21.45 -29.54 -15.58
N ARG A 462 20.18 -29.21 -15.30
CA ARG A 462 19.28 -28.50 -16.23
C ARG A 462 18.44 -27.44 -15.50
N LEU A 463 19.05 -26.68 -14.59
CA LEU A 463 18.35 -25.56 -13.95
C LEU A 463 18.11 -24.43 -14.96
N PRO A 464 16.92 -23.81 -14.99
CA PRO A 464 16.63 -22.72 -15.91
C PRO A 464 17.36 -21.43 -15.53
N ASP A 465 17.69 -21.25 -14.25
CA ASP A 465 18.37 -20.06 -13.73
C ASP A 465 19.06 -20.35 -12.39
N ARG A 466 19.87 -19.40 -11.91
CA ARG A 466 20.66 -19.43 -10.66
C ARG A 466 19.81 -19.21 -9.41
N PHE A 467 18.60 -18.70 -9.57
CA PHE A 467 17.61 -18.51 -8.50
C PHE A 467 16.24 -19.01 -8.96
N LEU A 468 15.55 -19.75 -8.09
CA LEU A 468 14.19 -20.22 -8.33
C LEU A 468 13.25 -19.68 -7.25
N ALA A 469 12.37 -18.74 -7.62
CA ALA A 469 11.37 -18.18 -6.73
C ALA A 469 10.34 -19.24 -6.33
N PHE A 470 9.89 -19.22 -5.07
CA PHE A 470 8.83 -20.13 -4.60
C PHE A 470 7.73 -19.46 -3.76
N ASP A 471 8.02 -18.34 -3.09
CA ASP A 471 7.05 -17.64 -2.24
C ASP A 471 7.28 -16.13 -2.25
N LEU A 472 6.21 -15.35 -2.07
CA LEU A 472 6.27 -13.92 -1.80
C LEU A 472 5.61 -13.66 -0.44
N TYR A 473 6.35 -13.01 0.45
CA TYR A 473 5.86 -12.66 1.79
C TYR A 473 5.49 -11.19 1.86
N ASP A 474 4.34 -10.90 2.47
CA ASP A 474 3.88 -9.55 2.78
C ASP A 474 4.02 -9.30 4.29
N ARG A 475 4.96 -8.44 4.68
CA ARG A 475 5.20 -8.10 6.08
C ARG A 475 4.03 -7.36 6.73
N ARG A 476 3.24 -6.61 5.95
CA ARG A 476 2.12 -5.81 6.48
C ARG A 476 0.99 -6.71 6.94
N THR A 477 0.63 -7.70 6.12
CA THR A 477 -0.44 -8.65 6.45
C THR A 477 0.09 -9.88 7.19
N GLN A 478 1.42 -10.05 7.24
CA GLN A 478 2.10 -11.23 7.76
C GLN A 478 1.70 -12.54 7.05
N THR A 479 1.35 -12.45 5.77
CA THR A 479 0.85 -13.58 4.97
C THR A 479 1.73 -13.85 3.75
N TRP A 480 1.50 -14.99 3.11
CA TRP A 480 2.16 -15.37 1.87
C TRP A 480 1.16 -15.26 0.72
N ALA A 481 1.59 -14.70 -0.40
CA ALA A 481 0.79 -14.69 -1.62
C ALA A 481 0.58 -16.11 -2.14
N ASP A 482 -0.61 -16.40 -2.67
CA ASP A 482 -0.88 -17.67 -3.35
C ASP A 482 -0.10 -17.79 -4.67
N ARG A 483 -0.11 -19.00 -5.25
CA ARG A 483 0.68 -19.29 -6.45
C ARG A 483 0.27 -18.43 -7.64
N ILE A 484 -1.04 -18.24 -7.86
CA ILE A 484 -1.55 -17.46 -9.00
C ILE A 484 -1.12 -16.00 -8.88
N THR A 485 -1.17 -15.42 -7.68
CA THR A 485 -0.70 -14.05 -7.43
C THR A 485 0.79 -13.93 -7.70
N LEU A 486 1.60 -14.88 -7.21
CA LEU A 486 3.04 -14.90 -7.46
C LEU A 486 3.36 -15.01 -8.96
N GLU A 487 2.69 -15.89 -9.69
CA GLU A 487 2.86 -16.03 -11.15
C GLU A 487 2.53 -14.75 -11.90
N ARG A 488 1.39 -14.11 -11.58
CA ARG A 488 1.01 -12.83 -12.19
C ARG A 488 1.98 -11.70 -11.90
N LEU A 489 2.58 -11.69 -10.71
CA LEU A 489 3.58 -10.70 -10.34
C LEU A 489 4.91 -10.90 -11.08
N LEU A 490 5.25 -12.14 -11.40
CA LEU A 490 6.47 -12.50 -12.14
C LEU A 490 6.25 -12.57 -13.66
N GLU A 491 5.01 -12.46 -14.13
CA GLU A 491 4.67 -12.44 -15.55
C GLU A 491 5.37 -11.27 -16.26
N GLY A 492 6.05 -11.56 -17.37
CA GLY A 492 6.85 -10.59 -18.10
C GLY A 492 8.21 -10.25 -17.46
N THR A 493 8.53 -10.85 -16.30
CA THR A 493 9.89 -10.81 -15.74
C THR A 493 10.73 -12.00 -16.22
N ASN A 494 12.04 -11.91 -16.06
CA ASN A 494 12.96 -13.02 -16.38
C ASN A 494 13.23 -13.93 -15.16
N ILE A 495 12.47 -13.79 -14.08
CA ILE A 495 12.72 -14.53 -12.83
C ILE A 495 12.03 -15.90 -12.91
N SER A 496 12.81 -16.98 -12.77
CA SER A 496 12.30 -18.34 -12.83
C SER A 496 11.58 -18.77 -11.54
N LEU A 497 10.52 -19.57 -11.70
CA LEU A 497 9.75 -20.17 -10.61
C LEU A 497 10.10 -21.64 -10.42
N VAL A 498 9.96 -22.14 -9.19
CA VAL A 498 9.99 -23.59 -8.94
C VAL A 498 8.87 -24.31 -9.70
N HIS A 499 9.13 -25.55 -10.10
CA HIS A 499 8.22 -26.36 -10.91
C HIS A 499 7.00 -26.83 -10.10
N ILE A 500 5.79 -26.65 -10.66
CA ILE A 500 4.55 -27.19 -10.11
C ILE A 500 4.45 -28.67 -10.49
N MET A 501 4.34 -29.54 -9.48
CA MET A 501 4.14 -30.97 -9.66
C MET A 501 2.67 -31.37 -9.58
N TYR A 502 1.84 -30.57 -8.90
CA TYR A 502 0.40 -30.80 -8.77
C TYR A 502 -0.34 -29.52 -8.37
N GLN A 503 -1.57 -29.38 -8.85
CA GLN A 503 -2.52 -28.36 -8.41
C GLN A 503 -3.95 -28.92 -8.43
N GLY A 504 -4.73 -28.70 -7.37
CA GLY A 504 -6.09 -29.25 -7.26
C GLY A 504 -6.51 -29.60 -5.84
N PRO A 505 -7.51 -30.48 -5.66
CA PRO A 505 -7.95 -30.96 -4.35
C PRO A 505 -6.81 -31.63 -3.56
N ARG A 506 -6.88 -31.59 -2.21
CA ARG A 506 -5.84 -32.19 -1.36
C ARG A 506 -5.63 -33.69 -1.67
N PRO A 507 -4.42 -34.11 -2.09
CA PRO A 507 -4.10 -35.52 -2.29
C PRO A 507 -4.10 -36.30 -0.96
N THR A 508 -4.29 -37.61 -1.04
CA THR A 508 -4.15 -38.48 0.14
C THR A 508 -2.70 -38.61 0.57
N ASP A 509 -2.47 -38.96 1.83
CA ASP A 509 -1.12 -39.09 2.39
C ASP A 509 -0.25 -40.10 1.63
N ASN A 510 -0.85 -41.17 1.07
CA ASN A 510 -0.12 -42.13 0.24
C ASN A 510 0.36 -41.51 -1.07
N VAL A 511 -0.49 -40.70 -1.74
CA VAL A 511 -0.09 -39.99 -2.96
C VAL A 511 1.03 -39.00 -2.65
N LEU A 512 0.96 -38.27 -1.53
CA LEU A 512 2.01 -37.35 -1.11
C LEU A 512 3.35 -38.05 -0.84
N LYS A 513 3.33 -39.27 -0.28
CA LYS A 513 4.53 -40.11 -0.09
C LYS A 513 5.11 -40.59 -1.43
N ASP A 514 4.27 -40.97 -2.38
CA ASP A 514 4.76 -41.41 -3.70
C ASP A 514 5.35 -40.25 -4.51
N MET A 515 4.84 -39.02 -4.31
CA MET A 515 5.30 -37.83 -5.02
C MET A 515 6.78 -37.49 -4.77
N VAL A 516 7.33 -37.77 -3.58
CA VAL A 516 8.75 -37.51 -3.29
C VAL A 516 9.71 -38.44 -4.04
N HIS A 517 9.21 -39.50 -4.67
CA HIS A 517 9.99 -40.43 -5.50
C HIS A 517 9.88 -40.14 -7.00
N ARG A 518 9.12 -39.11 -7.39
CA ARG A 518 8.97 -38.71 -8.80
C ARG A 518 10.29 -38.13 -9.34
N PRO A 519 10.53 -38.26 -10.65
CA PRO A 519 11.68 -37.64 -11.28
C PRO A 519 11.64 -36.11 -11.14
N SER A 520 12.80 -35.52 -10.88
CA SER A 520 13.01 -34.07 -10.87
C SER A 520 12.94 -33.51 -12.29
N GLN A 521 12.48 -32.27 -12.41
CA GLN A 521 12.51 -31.54 -13.67
C GLN A 521 13.95 -31.09 -14.03
N PHE A 522 14.85 -31.02 -13.06
CA PHE A 522 16.13 -30.33 -13.17
C PHE A 522 17.36 -31.26 -13.30
N TYR A 523 17.19 -32.57 -13.14
CA TYR A 523 18.25 -33.57 -13.33
C TYR A 523 17.71 -35.00 -13.49
N ASP A 524 18.61 -35.95 -13.81
CA ASP A 524 18.26 -37.37 -14.00
C ASP A 524 18.23 -38.13 -12.66
N GLY A 525 17.25 -37.81 -11.83
CA GLY A 525 17.00 -38.49 -10.56
C GLY A 525 15.74 -38.00 -9.86
N PRO A 526 15.43 -38.54 -8.66
CA PRO A 526 14.23 -38.17 -7.92
C PRO A 526 14.32 -36.79 -7.27
N VAL A 527 13.19 -36.15 -7.02
CA VAL A 527 13.15 -34.89 -6.27
C VAL A 527 13.74 -35.02 -4.85
N GLU A 528 14.23 -33.92 -4.28
CA GLU A 528 14.58 -33.86 -2.85
C GLU A 528 13.36 -34.20 -1.98
N GLY A 529 12.23 -33.63 -2.39
CA GLY A 529 10.97 -33.68 -1.71
C GLY A 529 9.96 -32.77 -2.40
N ILE A 530 8.87 -32.51 -1.70
CA ILE A 530 7.80 -31.63 -2.16
C ILE A 530 7.52 -30.54 -1.15
N TYR A 531 7.15 -29.37 -1.65
CA TYR A 531 6.62 -28.27 -0.86
C TYR A 531 5.13 -28.14 -1.15
N VAL A 532 4.31 -28.23 -0.10
CA VAL A 532 2.84 -28.32 -0.17
C VAL A 532 2.25 -27.06 0.43
N LYS A 533 1.41 -26.38 -0.35
CA LYS A 533 0.66 -25.19 0.05
C LYS A 533 -0.83 -25.42 -0.10
N GLU A 534 -1.60 -25.04 0.90
CA GLU A 534 -3.05 -24.85 0.78
C GLU A 534 -3.31 -23.35 0.61
N GLU A 535 -4.09 -23.02 -0.40
CA GLU A 535 -4.32 -21.65 -0.87
C GLU A 535 -5.82 -21.34 -0.88
N GLN A 536 -6.18 -20.14 -0.43
CA GLN A 536 -7.55 -19.64 -0.39
C GLN A 536 -7.55 -18.11 -0.45
N ASN A 537 -8.46 -17.52 -1.24
CA ASN A 537 -8.69 -16.07 -1.29
C ASN A 537 -7.42 -15.22 -1.51
N GLY A 538 -6.53 -15.63 -2.42
CA GLY A 538 -5.31 -14.86 -2.73
C GLY A 538 -4.11 -15.15 -1.82
N GLN A 539 -4.25 -16.07 -0.86
CA GLN A 539 -3.24 -16.30 0.19
C GLN A 539 -2.95 -17.77 0.45
N VAL A 540 -1.75 -18.07 0.94
CA VAL A 540 -1.39 -19.38 1.49
C VAL A 540 -1.83 -19.46 2.95
N ILE A 541 -2.72 -20.40 3.25
CA ILE A 541 -3.29 -20.62 4.58
C ILE A 541 -2.52 -21.68 5.39
N ASN A 542 -2.00 -22.70 4.71
CA ASN A 542 -1.13 -23.72 5.31
C ASN A 542 0.03 -24.02 4.36
N ARG A 543 1.20 -24.30 4.92
CA ARG A 543 2.39 -24.70 4.15
C ARG A 543 3.21 -25.73 4.91
N GLY A 544 3.81 -26.65 4.19
CA GLY A 544 4.66 -27.69 4.78
C GLY A 544 5.50 -28.39 3.74
N LYS A 545 6.49 -29.15 4.20
CA LYS A 545 7.38 -29.93 3.32
C LYS A 545 7.29 -31.42 3.62
N ILE A 546 7.58 -32.23 2.62
CA ILE A 546 7.85 -33.67 2.78
C ILE A 546 9.14 -33.94 2.06
N VAL A 547 10.11 -34.52 2.76
CA VAL A 547 11.46 -34.81 2.23
C VAL A 547 11.62 -36.31 2.17
N ARG A 548 12.22 -36.79 1.08
CA ARG A 548 12.44 -38.22 0.83
C ARG A 548 13.36 -38.83 1.89
N SER A 549 13.10 -40.07 2.29
CA SER A 549 13.77 -40.73 3.43
C SER A 549 15.26 -41.01 3.24
N ASP A 550 15.69 -41.28 2.00
CA ASP A 550 17.08 -41.53 1.63
C ASP A 550 17.85 -40.24 1.31
N PHE A 551 17.18 -39.09 1.35
CA PHE A 551 17.84 -37.80 1.24
C PHE A 551 18.51 -37.45 2.58
N THR A 552 19.84 -37.41 2.56
CA THR A 552 20.62 -36.83 3.66
C THR A 552 21.03 -35.43 3.25
N ALA A 553 20.53 -34.41 3.95
CA ALA A 553 20.99 -33.04 3.77
C ALA A 553 22.50 -33.03 4.03
N GLY A 554 23.30 -32.81 2.99
CA GLY A 554 24.74 -33.06 2.98
C GLY A 554 25.57 -32.21 3.95
N ILE A 555 24.98 -31.46 4.88
CA ILE A 555 25.68 -30.57 5.82
C ILE A 555 26.35 -31.41 6.93
N THR A 556 27.42 -32.12 6.58
CA THR A 556 28.48 -32.45 7.53
C THR A 556 29.42 -31.26 7.65
N GLU A 557 30.07 -31.08 8.81
CA GLU A 557 31.00 -29.99 9.18
C GLU A 557 32.20 -29.75 8.22
N HIS A 558 32.24 -30.45 7.08
CA HIS A 558 33.31 -30.43 6.09
C HIS A 558 33.01 -29.61 4.81
N TRP A 559 31.82 -29.04 4.64
CA TRP A 559 31.48 -28.26 3.43
C TRP A 559 32.29 -26.98 3.24
N ASP A 560 32.65 -26.28 4.32
CA ASP A 560 33.48 -25.06 4.24
C ASP A 560 34.92 -25.34 3.77
N LYS A 561 35.36 -26.61 3.73
CA LYS A 561 36.74 -27.00 3.41
C LYS A 561 36.90 -27.72 2.06
N ALA A 562 35.81 -28.15 1.43
CA ALA A 562 35.84 -28.81 0.11
C ALA A 562 35.69 -27.79 -1.03
N PRO A 563 36.34 -27.99 -2.20
CA PRO A 563 36.14 -27.11 -3.34
C PRO A 563 34.67 -27.17 -3.81
N MET A 564 34.02 -26.01 -3.83
CA MET A 564 32.62 -25.86 -4.23
C MET A 564 32.38 -26.38 -5.66
N ARG A 565 31.48 -27.34 -5.81
CA ARG A 565 30.96 -27.78 -7.12
C ARG A 565 29.80 -26.88 -7.53
N LYS A 566 29.65 -26.65 -8.83
CA LYS A 566 28.54 -25.86 -9.39
C LYS A 566 27.50 -26.78 -10.02
N ASN A 567 26.24 -26.40 -9.93
CA ASN A 567 25.19 -27.03 -10.72
C ASN A 567 25.30 -26.63 -12.21
N GLY A 568 24.65 -27.41 -13.08
CA GLY A 568 24.48 -27.10 -14.50
C GLY A 568 23.21 -26.30 -14.79
N PHE A 569 23.33 -25.32 -15.69
CA PHE A 569 22.26 -24.43 -16.13
C PHE A 569 21.99 -24.61 -17.61
N VAL A 570 20.73 -24.52 -18.02
CA VAL A 570 20.35 -24.61 -19.44
C VAL A 570 20.96 -23.45 -20.23
N MET A 571 20.97 -22.25 -19.65
CA MET A 571 21.51 -21.03 -20.27
C MET A 571 23.02 -21.09 -20.55
N ASP A 572 23.77 -21.91 -19.82
CA ASP A 572 25.23 -22.03 -20.02
C ASP A 572 25.58 -22.94 -21.22
N ASN A 573 24.60 -23.67 -21.79
CA ASN A 573 24.80 -24.52 -22.97
C ASN A 573 24.58 -23.79 -24.31
N ASP A 574 23.92 -22.62 -24.29
CA ASP A 574 23.64 -21.83 -25.51
C ASP A 574 24.85 -20.99 -25.98
N ASP A 575 25.92 -20.91 -25.18
CA ASP A 575 27.18 -20.20 -25.53
C ASP A 575 28.19 -21.09 -26.31
N VAL A 576 27.79 -22.30 -26.74
CA VAL A 576 28.70 -23.29 -27.38
C VAL A 576 28.24 -23.78 -28.77
N GLU A 577 27.28 -23.12 -29.43
CA GLU A 577 26.97 -23.38 -30.86
C GLU A 577 27.42 -22.26 -31.81
#